data_AF-A0A3B8WDG8-F1
#
_entry.id   AF-A0A3B8WDG8-F1
#
_cell.length_a   1.000
_cell.length_b   1.000
_cell.length_c   1.000
_cell.angle_alpha   90.00
_cell.angle_beta   90.00
_cell.angle_gamma   90.00
#
_symmetry.space_group_name_H-M   'P 1'
#
loop_
_entity.id
_entity.type
_entity.pdbx_description
1 polymer ?
#
loop_
_entity_poly.entity_id
_entity_poly.type
_entity_poly.pdbx_seq_one_letter_code
_entity_poly.pdbx_strand_id
1 'polypeptide(L)'
;PDVGRIRLNARYQGSGDDAGLEMVGDGEFVARPDHFQLTIPGNPAATSVQDDNAFVAAGDDFEVRVSSINASGNVTPNFGQETPAEDVVLEASLVAPSGGDSPALSGSFGDFGQDCTGAPAAGGTACGQFHWPEVGIISITPELASGGYLGTANVIGNAVSHVGRFVPDRFGVTITEPGEIEAYCDISAAFSYIGKPFKWLSGAEPALLVEALNVGGAVTRNYTLGDFLRLSPGSLVRTPAVADNSGLDANGAPFPVSTNLANPTLSVIGRGQLQYRFSSLDEITYNKTVQTRVAPFTPDYSIELTQLQDADSVSAPLLPTNLLPVMNFELRYGRLQLENVYGPETVNLAMPLKIDYYTAAGFTRNLADSCWGYNTGSVTLDQSGLSGGSTSVVPVSGTMDMGGSATGSEVVLAAPGEPNRGDVRVSF
;
A
#
# COMPACT_ATOMS: atom_id res chain seq x y z
N PRO A 1 -1.02 43.55 -36.01
CA PRO A 1 -0.17 44.63 -35.46
C PRO A 1 0.47 44.15 -34.17
N ASP A 2 1.61 44.72 -33.79
CA ASP A 2 2.14 44.50 -32.44
C ASP A 2 1.25 45.21 -31.40
N VAL A 3 1.47 44.92 -30.11
CA VAL A 3 0.70 45.48 -29.01
C VAL A 3 1.30 46.79 -28.51
N GLY A 4 0.49 47.55 -27.78
CA GLY A 4 0.88 48.80 -27.13
C GLY A 4 0.05 49.98 -27.59
N ARG A 5 0.45 51.16 -27.10
CA ARG A 5 -0.16 52.45 -27.43
C ARG A 5 0.52 53.05 -28.66
N ILE A 6 -0.26 53.34 -29.68
CA ILE A 6 0.23 53.86 -30.96
C ILE A 6 -0.36 55.26 -31.16
N ARG A 7 0.53 56.25 -31.36
CA ARG A 7 0.16 57.59 -31.80
C ARG A 7 0.36 57.73 -33.30
N LEU A 8 -0.71 58.05 -34.01
CA LEU A 8 -0.70 58.38 -35.42
C LEU A 8 -0.60 59.89 -35.57
N ASN A 9 0.39 60.37 -36.32
CA ASN A 9 0.50 61.78 -36.70
C ASN A 9 0.32 61.85 -38.22
N ALA A 10 -0.63 62.66 -38.67
CA ALA A 10 -0.90 62.92 -40.07
C ALA A 10 -0.48 64.36 -40.40
N ARG A 11 0.24 64.52 -41.51
CA ARG A 11 0.58 65.82 -42.07
C ARG A 11 0.13 65.86 -43.52
N TYR A 12 -0.72 66.83 -43.83
CA TYR A 12 -1.08 67.17 -45.20
C TYR A 12 -0.29 68.41 -45.60
N GLN A 13 0.46 68.30 -46.70
CA GLN A 13 1.06 69.43 -47.39
C GLN A 13 0.32 69.66 -48.70
N GLY A 14 -0.38 70.77 -48.79
CA GLY A 14 -1.18 71.14 -49.95
C GLY A 14 -0.31 71.44 -51.17
N SER A 15 -0.86 71.14 -52.34
CA SER A 15 -0.26 71.42 -53.65
C SER A 15 -1.33 71.94 -54.62
N GLY A 16 -0.93 72.55 -55.73
CA GLY A 16 -1.87 73.19 -56.65
C GLY A 16 -2.56 74.40 -56.00
N ASP A 17 -3.89 74.39 -55.95
CA ASP A 17 -4.69 75.47 -55.33
C ASP A 17 -4.48 75.59 -53.82
N ASP A 18 -4.04 74.52 -53.15
CA ASP A 18 -3.71 74.48 -51.72
C ASP A 18 -2.20 74.66 -51.45
N ALA A 19 -1.42 75.14 -52.44
CA ALA A 19 0.02 75.32 -52.28
C ALA A 19 0.36 76.22 -51.07
N GLY A 20 1.06 75.66 -50.08
CA GLY A 20 1.42 76.33 -48.84
C GLY A 20 0.47 76.06 -47.66
N LEU A 21 -0.66 75.37 -47.87
CA LEU A 21 -1.51 74.88 -46.79
C LEU A 21 -0.84 73.68 -46.10
N GLU A 22 -0.73 73.76 -44.77
CA GLU A 22 -0.27 72.66 -43.95
C GLU A 22 -1.33 72.33 -42.90
N MET A 23 -1.80 71.08 -42.90
CA MET A 23 -2.67 70.58 -41.85
C MET A 23 -1.96 69.45 -41.10
N VAL A 24 -1.97 69.54 -39.78
CA VAL A 24 -1.51 68.48 -38.91
C VAL A 24 -2.69 67.95 -38.11
N GLY A 25 -2.73 66.64 -37.95
CA GLY A 25 -3.69 65.97 -37.08
C GLY A 25 -3.02 64.81 -36.38
N ASP A 26 -3.54 64.42 -35.23
CA ASP A 26 -3.07 63.24 -34.53
C ASP A 26 -4.22 62.46 -33.90
N GLY A 27 -3.95 61.19 -33.61
CA GLY A 27 -4.85 60.29 -32.92
C GLY A 27 -4.07 59.19 -32.20
N GLU A 28 -4.70 58.57 -31.21
CA GLU A 28 -4.10 57.48 -30.44
C GLU A 28 -5.04 56.29 -30.39
N PHE A 29 -4.47 55.09 -30.43
CA PHE A 29 -5.20 53.86 -30.13
C PHE A 29 -4.28 52.87 -29.38
N VAL A 30 -4.90 51.93 -28.68
CA VAL A 30 -4.21 50.81 -28.04
C VAL A 30 -4.50 49.54 -28.84
N ALA A 31 -3.45 48.87 -29.31
CA ALA A 31 -3.52 47.51 -29.80
C ALA A 31 -3.28 46.56 -28.61
N ARG A 32 -4.32 45.86 -28.16
CA ARG A 32 -4.20 44.80 -27.14
C ARG A 32 -3.91 43.45 -27.81
N PRO A 33 -3.28 42.51 -27.08
CA PRO A 33 -3.22 41.13 -27.54
C PRO A 33 -4.63 40.58 -27.84
N ASP A 34 -4.72 39.69 -28.82
CA ASP A 34 -5.96 38.97 -29.11
C ASP A 34 -6.22 37.91 -28.04
N HIS A 35 -5.22 37.05 -27.80
CA HIS A 35 -5.25 36.01 -26.78
C HIS A 35 -3.83 35.61 -26.35
N PHE A 36 -3.73 34.88 -25.23
CA PHE A 36 -2.51 34.17 -24.85
C PHE A 36 -2.58 32.71 -25.28
N GLN A 37 -1.44 32.18 -25.72
CA GLN A 37 -1.29 30.77 -26.10
C GLN A 37 -0.28 30.10 -25.17
N LEU A 38 -0.67 28.97 -24.58
CA LEU A 38 0.19 28.17 -23.72
C LEU A 38 0.83 27.02 -24.50
N THR A 39 2.06 26.68 -24.10
CA THR A 39 2.72 25.42 -24.46
C THR A 39 3.27 24.80 -23.19
N ILE A 40 2.92 23.55 -22.92
CA ILE A 40 3.32 22.81 -21.72
C ILE A 40 4.11 21.59 -22.20
N PRO A 41 5.46 21.66 -22.22
CA PRO A 41 6.29 20.55 -22.68
C PRO A 41 5.99 19.26 -21.92
N GLY A 42 5.93 18.15 -22.66
CA GLY A 42 5.68 16.82 -22.09
C GLY A 42 4.24 16.55 -21.65
N ASN A 43 3.31 17.52 -21.73
CA ASN A 43 1.91 17.30 -21.35
C ASN A 43 1.29 16.18 -22.20
N PRO A 44 0.84 15.05 -21.60
CA PRO A 44 0.21 13.96 -22.34
C PRO A 44 -1.20 14.29 -22.83
N ALA A 45 -1.79 15.41 -22.39
CA ALA A 45 -3.18 15.78 -22.65
C ALA A 45 -4.16 14.64 -22.27
N ALA A 46 -3.90 13.99 -21.14
CA ALA A 46 -4.69 12.85 -20.68
C ALA A 46 -6.14 13.26 -20.43
N THR A 47 -7.08 12.45 -20.92
CA THR A 47 -8.53 12.64 -20.71
C THR A 47 -9.13 11.63 -19.74
N SER A 48 -8.33 10.65 -19.31
CA SER A 48 -8.70 9.56 -18.40
C SER A 48 -7.44 8.97 -17.77
N VAL A 49 -7.62 8.11 -16.76
CA VAL A 49 -6.52 7.34 -16.17
C VAL A 49 -6.23 6.13 -17.05
N GLN A 50 -5.00 6.04 -17.57
CA GLN A 50 -4.52 4.91 -18.37
C GLN A 50 -3.07 4.61 -17.98
N ASP A 51 -2.59 3.43 -18.35
CA ASP A 51 -1.16 3.12 -18.23
C ASP A 51 -0.35 4.09 -19.11
N ASP A 52 0.87 4.42 -18.69
CA ASP A 52 1.83 5.25 -19.43
C ASP A 52 1.40 6.69 -19.79
N ASN A 53 0.31 7.21 -19.21
CA ASN A 53 -0.11 8.60 -19.41
C ASN A 53 0.04 9.49 -18.16
N ALA A 54 0.83 9.06 -17.17
CA ALA A 54 1.27 9.91 -16.07
C ALA A 54 2.15 11.05 -16.61
N PHE A 55 2.01 12.26 -16.07
CA PHE A 55 2.77 13.43 -16.50
C PHE A 55 3.92 13.74 -15.56
N VAL A 56 3.59 14.12 -14.34
CA VAL A 56 4.53 14.58 -13.31
C VAL A 56 3.95 14.26 -11.93
N ALA A 57 4.82 14.14 -10.93
CA ALA A 57 4.38 13.98 -9.54
C ALA A 57 3.65 15.24 -9.05
N ALA A 58 2.62 15.05 -8.21
CA ALA A 58 1.92 16.12 -7.56
C ALA A 58 2.90 16.93 -6.69
N GLY A 59 2.84 18.25 -6.83
CA GLY A 59 3.71 19.20 -6.15
C GLY A 59 5.11 19.34 -6.74
N ASP A 60 5.45 18.60 -7.80
CA ASP A 60 6.68 18.82 -8.56
C ASP A 60 6.48 19.95 -9.58
N ASP A 61 7.57 20.63 -9.91
CA ASP A 61 7.54 21.74 -10.87
C ASP A 61 7.44 21.20 -12.31
N PHE A 62 6.61 21.85 -13.11
CA PHE A 62 6.53 21.64 -14.55
C PHE A 62 6.59 22.96 -15.31
N GLU A 63 7.20 22.90 -16.48
CA GLU A 63 7.42 24.06 -17.33
C GLU A 63 6.14 24.47 -18.05
N VAL A 64 5.83 25.76 -18.02
CA VAL A 64 4.80 26.37 -18.87
C VAL A 64 5.42 27.52 -19.64
N ARG A 65 5.14 27.57 -20.95
CA ARG A 65 5.49 28.69 -21.82
C ARG A 65 4.24 29.41 -22.24
N VAL A 66 4.31 30.73 -22.31
CA VAL A 66 3.23 31.60 -22.79
C VAL A 66 3.71 32.46 -23.94
N SER A 67 2.81 32.71 -24.90
CA SER A 67 3.01 33.66 -25.98
C SER A 67 1.81 34.59 -26.08
N SER A 68 2.08 35.89 -26.22
CA SER A 68 1.08 36.91 -26.52
C SER A 68 0.86 36.98 -28.03
N ILE A 69 -0.39 36.79 -28.49
CA ILE A 69 -0.72 36.58 -29.90
C ILE A 69 -1.68 37.68 -30.38
N ASN A 70 -1.46 38.20 -31.59
CA ASN A 70 -2.42 39.11 -32.24
C ASN A 70 -3.47 38.35 -33.07
N ALA A 71 -4.50 39.07 -33.55
CA ALA A 71 -5.61 38.49 -34.31
C ALA A 71 -5.19 37.83 -35.65
N SER A 72 -3.94 38.02 -36.10
CA SER A 72 -3.38 37.34 -37.27
C SER A 72 -2.56 36.09 -36.92
N GLY A 73 -2.53 35.68 -35.66
CA GLY A 73 -1.80 34.49 -35.18
C GLY A 73 -0.30 34.71 -34.98
N ASN A 74 0.19 35.96 -34.99
CA ASN A 74 1.61 36.25 -34.78
C ASN A 74 1.87 36.67 -33.34
N VAL A 75 3.04 36.29 -32.81
CA VAL A 75 3.56 36.79 -31.52
C VAL A 75 3.65 38.31 -31.56
N THR A 76 3.44 38.95 -30.41
CA THR A 76 3.49 40.41 -30.24
C THR A 76 4.72 40.81 -29.39
N PRO A 77 5.88 41.08 -30.01
CA PRO A 77 7.14 41.28 -29.29
C PRO A 77 7.17 42.40 -28.25
N ASN A 78 6.31 43.40 -28.39
CA ASN A 78 6.21 44.51 -27.45
C ASN A 78 5.53 44.13 -26.12
N PHE A 79 4.81 43.01 -26.07
CA PHE A 79 4.13 42.59 -24.83
C PHE A 79 5.16 42.29 -23.74
N GLY A 80 4.96 42.87 -22.55
CA GLY A 80 5.87 42.79 -21.42
C GLY A 80 7.00 43.84 -21.43
N GLN A 81 7.03 44.75 -22.41
CA GLN A 81 7.94 45.90 -22.46
C GLN A 81 7.28 47.22 -22.02
N GLU A 82 6.05 47.15 -21.51
CA GLU A 82 5.32 48.32 -20.99
C GLU A 82 5.94 48.84 -19.69
N THR A 83 5.49 50.03 -19.25
CA THR A 83 5.90 50.61 -17.96
C THR A 83 4.64 50.99 -17.16
N PRO A 84 4.27 50.22 -16.12
CA PRO A 84 4.88 48.95 -15.68
C PRO A 84 4.70 47.82 -16.71
N ALA A 85 5.59 46.83 -16.67
CA ALA A 85 5.52 45.67 -17.56
C ALA A 85 4.27 44.84 -17.27
N GLU A 86 3.59 44.39 -18.32
CA GLU A 86 2.46 43.47 -18.21
C GLU A 86 2.95 42.03 -18.00
N ASP A 87 2.13 41.21 -17.33
CA ASP A 87 2.41 39.81 -17.04
C ASP A 87 1.15 38.95 -17.20
N VAL A 88 1.32 37.63 -17.19
CA VAL A 88 0.25 36.64 -17.30
C VAL A 88 0.15 35.84 -16.02
N VAL A 89 -1.07 35.64 -15.53
CA VAL A 89 -1.38 34.69 -14.46
C VAL A 89 -2.09 33.48 -15.04
N LEU A 90 -1.98 32.34 -14.36
CA LEU A 90 -2.64 31.09 -14.75
C LEU A 90 -3.72 30.74 -13.74
N GLU A 91 -4.93 30.53 -14.23
CA GLU A 91 -6.01 29.91 -13.46
C GLU A 91 -6.11 28.43 -13.82
N ALA A 92 -6.20 27.58 -12.81
CA ALA A 92 -6.37 26.13 -12.99
C ALA A 92 -7.68 25.65 -12.37
N SER A 93 -8.31 24.68 -13.02
CA SER A 93 -9.48 23.97 -12.49
C SER A 93 -9.33 22.48 -12.68
N LEU A 94 -9.73 21.72 -11.65
CA LEU A 94 -9.75 20.26 -11.73
C LEU A 94 -10.75 19.76 -12.78
N VAL A 95 -10.28 18.93 -13.70
CA VAL A 95 -11.09 18.24 -14.72
C VAL A 95 -11.44 16.83 -14.25
N ALA A 96 -10.46 16.10 -13.71
CA ALA A 96 -10.65 14.78 -13.11
C ALA A 96 -9.69 14.58 -11.94
N PRO A 97 -10.06 13.83 -10.89
CA PRO A 97 -11.36 13.17 -10.70
C PRO A 97 -12.50 14.14 -10.40
N SER A 98 -13.71 13.85 -10.88
CA SER A 98 -14.90 14.65 -10.56
C SER A 98 -15.18 14.63 -9.05
N GLY A 99 -15.46 15.79 -8.47
CA GLY A 99 -15.67 15.95 -7.02
C GLY A 99 -14.38 15.90 -6.20
N GLY A 100 -13.22 15.91 -6.86
CA GLY A 100 -11.92 16.03 -6.23
C GLY A 100 -11.63 17.43 -5.68
N ASP A 101 -10.57 17.53 -4.90
CA ASP A 101 -10.04 18.78 -4.37
C ASP A 101 -9.32 19.52 -5.51
N SER A 102 -9.63 20.81 -5.66
CA SER A 102 -9.07 21.68 -6.69
C SER A 102 -8.31 22.83 -6.02
N PRO A 103 -7.09 22.58 -5.51
CA PRO A 103 -6.24 23.64 -4.96
C PRO A 103 -5.87 24.67 -6.04
N ALA A 104 -5.20 25.75 -5.64
CA ALA A 104 -4.65 26.71 -6.60
C ALA A 104 -3.39 26.15 -7.27
N LEU A 105 -3.20 26.47 -8.56
CA LEU A 105 -1.90 26.32 -9.21
C LEU A 105 -0.95 27.39 -8.66
N SER A 106 0.26 26.98 -8.31
CA SER A 106 1.30 27.88 -7.80
C SER A 106 2.44 27.99 -8.80
N GLY A 107 3.08 29.15 -8.86
CA GLY A 107 4.14 29.47 -9.82
C GLY A 107 3.93 30.84 -10.44
N SER A 108 4.89 31.25 -11.26
CA SER A 108 4.81 32.49 -12.03
C SER A 108 5.66 32.37 -13.29
N PHE A 109 5.35 33.18 -14.30
CA PHE A 109 6.29 33.40 -15.39
C PHE A 109 7.48 34.23 -14.91
N GLY A 110 8.63 34.05 -15.57
CA GLY A 110 9.70 35.03 -15.57
C GLY A 110 9.39 36.19 -16.52
N ASP A 111 10.35 37.08 -16.71
CA ASP A 111 10.17 38.24 -17.58
C ASP A 111 9.88 37.83 -19.03
N PHE A 112 8.98 38.57 -19.68
CA PHE A 112 8.77 38.45 -21.12
C PHE A 112 10.04 38.80 -21.90
N GLY A 113 10.34 38.00 -22.92
CA GLY A 113 11.60 38.06 -23.65
C GLY A 113 12.72 37.24 -23.02
N GLN A 114 12.44 36.41 -22.01
CA GLN A 114 13.38 35.43 -21.44
C GLN A 114 12.85 34.00 -21.56
N ASP A 115 13.76 33.04 -21.69
CA ASP A 115 13.45 31.61 -21.57
C ASP A 115 13.47 31.14 -20.11
N CYS A 116 13.23 29.85 -19.89
CA CYS A 116 13.14 29.26 -18.55
C CYS A 116 14.46 29.29 -17.76
N THR A 117 15.59 29.62 -18.41
CA THR A 117 16.91 29.80 -17.79
C THR A 117 17.23 31.27 -17.50
N GLY A 118 16.32 32.19 -17.87
CA GLY A 118 16.54 33.63 -17.82
C GLY A 118 17.38 34.17 -18.99
N ALA A 119 17.65 33.35 -20.01
CA ALA A 119 18.40 33.78 -21.18
C ALA A 119 17.48 34.54 -22.16
N PRO A 120 18.02 35.49 -22.96
CA PRO A 120 17.21 36.22 -23.93
C PRO A 120 16.49 35.30 -24.92
N ALA A 121 15.19 35.51 -25.06
CA ALA A 121 14.28 34.80 -25.95
C ALA A 121 13.50 35.79 -26.84
N ALA A 122 12.53 35.28 -27.60
CA ALA A 122 11.67 36.12 -28.41
C ALA A 122 10.80 37.02 -27.52
N GLY A 123 10.74 38.32 -27.81
CA GLY A 123 9.81 39.23 -27.15
C GLY A 123 8.36 38.74 -27.27
N GLY A 124 7.51 39.10 -26.31
CA GLY A 124 6.13 38.62 -26.27
C GLY A 124 5.96 37.15 -25.90
N THR A 125 7.04 36.47 -25.50
CA THR A 125 7.01 35.12 -24.92
C THR A 125 7.65 35.12 -23.53
N ALA A 126 7.17 34.25 -22.65
CA ALA A 126 7.75 34.04 -21.32
C ALA A 126 7.70 32.55 -20.95
N CYS A 127 8.52 32.17 -19.98
CA CYS A 127 8.52 30.83 -19.40
C CYS A 127 8.45 30.90 -17.88
N GLY A 128 7.77 29.92 -17.26
CA GLY A 128 7.63 29.79 -15.82
C GLY A 128 7.62 28.34 -15.38
N GLN A 129 7.97 28.14 -14.11
CA GLN A 129 7.78 26.85 -13.43
C GLN A 129 6.54 26.96 -12.56
N PHE A 130 5.66 25.96 -12.69
CA PHE A 130 4.41 25.87 -11.94
C PHE A 130 4.31 24.49 -11.31
N HIS A 131 3.63 24.38 -10.18
CA HIS A 131 3.32 23.07 -9.59
C HIS A 131 1.87 23.00 -9.16
N TRP A 132 1.34 21.79 -9.29
CA TRP A 132 -0.01 21.43 -8.90
C TRP A 132 0.06 20.43 -7.74
N PRO A 133 -0.38 20.77 -6.52
CA PRO A 133 -0.03 20.00 -5.31
C PRO A 133 -0.91 18.75 -5.06
N GLU A 134 -1.74 18.35 -6.03
CA GLU A 134 -2.74 17.29 -5.88
C GLU A 134 -2.76 16.32 -7.08
N VAL A 135 -3.28 15.11 -6.90
CA VAL A 135 -3.49 14.15 -7.99
C VAL A 135 -4.66 14.59 -8.87
N GLY A 136 -4.53 14.44 -10.18
CA GLY A 136 -5.62 14.77 -11.10
C GLY A 136 -5.20 15.11 -12.51
N ILE A 137 -6.17 15.53 -13.30
CA ILE A 137 -6.03 16.17 -14.61
C ILE A 137 -6.68 17.54 -14.44
N ILE A 138 -6.01 18.60 -14.88
CA ILE A 138 -6.50 19.98 -14.74
C ILE A 138 -6.67 20.63 -16.10
N SER A 139 -7.44 21.70 -16.17
CA SER A 139 -7.39 22.66 -17.27
C SER A 139 -6.69 23.92 -16.79
N ILE A 140 -5.92 24.57 -17.67
CA ILE A 140 -5.21 25.82 -17.37
C ILE A 140 -5.64 26.90 -18.36
N THR A 141 -6.04 28.06 -17.84
CA THR A 141 -6.40 29.24 -18.63
C THR A 141 -5.46 30.39 -18.29
N PRO A 142 -4.75 30.98 -19.27
CA PRO A 142 -3.96 32.18 -19.05
C PRO A 142 -4.82 33.45 -19.08
N GLU A 143 -4.51 34.39 -18.20
CA GLU A 143 -5.19 35.68 -18.11
C GLU A 143 -4.16 36.79 -17.85
N LEU A 144 -4.44 38.00 -18.33
CA LEU A 144 -3.62 39.16 -18.05
C LEU A 144 -3.66 39.50 -16.55
N ALA A 145 -2.49 39.59 -15.92
CA ALA A 145 -2.36 39.82 -14.49
C ALA A 145 -3.02 41.13 -14.01
N SER A 146 -3.02 42.16 -14.86
CA SER A 146 -3.59 43.47 -14.55
C SER A 146 -5.12 43.55 -14.73
N GLY A 147 -5.74 42.54 -15.36
CA GLY A 147 -7.17 42.51 -15.68
C GLY A 147 -7.62 43.45 -16.81
N GLY A 148 -6.71 44.22 -17.42
CA GLY A 148 -7.00 45.10 -18.55
C GLY A 148 -5.76 45.71 -19.17
N TYR A 149 -5.56 45.52 -20.49
CA TYR A 149 -4.33 45.94 -21.16
C TYR A 149 -4.34 47.43 -21.49
N LEU A 150 -3.50 48.24 -20.83
CA LEU A 150 -3.36 49.69 -21.07
C LEU A 150 -4.70 50.46 -21.11
N GLY A 151 -5.64 50.13 -20.21
CA GLY A 151 -6.96 50.75 -20.13
C GLY A 151 -8.01 50.16 -21.08
N THR A 152 -7.68 49.06 -21.77
CA THR A 152 -8.65 48.25 -22.53
C THR A 152 -9.22 47.12 -21.68
N ALA A 153 -10.12 46.33 -22.25
CA ALA A 153 -10.64 45.13 -21.60
C ALA A 153 -9.54 44.09 -21.36
N ASN A 154 -9.85 43.14 -20.49
CA ASN A 154 -8.98 42.01 -20.17
C ASN A 154 -8.60 41.19 -21.41
N VAL A 155 -7.46 40.51 -21.33
CA VAL A 155 -7.02 39.51 -22.31
C VAL A 155 -7.05 38.15 -21.62
N ILE A 156 -7.92 37.27 -22.13
CA ILE A 156 -8.04 35.89 -21.67
C ILE A 156 -7.61 35.00 -22.82
N GLY A 157 -6.69 34.06 -22.56
CA GLY A 157 -6.27 33.11 -23.57
C GLY A 157 -7.14 31.86 -23.63
N ASN A 158 -6.86 31.01 -24.60
CA ASN A 158 -7.58 29.75 -24.75
C ASN A 158 -7.14 28.77 -23.65
N ALA A 159 -8.11 28.16 -22.97
CA ALA A 159 -7.84 27.13 -21.98
C ALA A 159 -7.19 25.90 -22.64
N VAL A 160 -6.11 25.41 -22.03
CA VAL A 160 -5.62 24.06 -22.30
C VAL A 160 -6.50 23.12 -21.48
N SER A 161 -7.39 22.39 -22.17
CA SER A 161 -8.46 21.63 -21.52
C SER A 161 -7.99 20.44 -20.68
N HIS A 162 -6.83 19.89 -21.01
CA HIS A 162 -6.25 18.74 -20.30
C HIS A 162 -4.75 18.95 -20.15
N VAL A 163 -4.34 19.17 -18.90
CA VAL A 163 -2.96 19.32 -18.47
C VAL A 163 -2.65 18.22 -17.47
N GLY A 164 -1.67 17.41 -17.87
CA GLY A 164 -1.13 16.31 -17.10
C GLY A 164 -2.03 15.08 -17.01
N ARG A 165 -1.48 14.10 -16.28
CA ARG A 165 -2.16 13.34 -15.24
C ARG A 165 -1.18 13.32 -14.07
N PHE A 166 -1.43 14.14 -13.07
CA PHE A 166 -0.60 14.24 -11.87
C PHE A 166 -0.82 13.00 -11.00
N VAL A 167 0.26 12.34 -10.61
CA VAL A 167 0.28 11.15 -9.75
C VAL A 167 0.91 11.49 -8.40
N PRO A 168 0.75 10.69 -7.33
CA PRO A 168 1.51 10.93 -6.11
C PRO A 168 3.02 10.85 -6.38
N ASP A 169 3.81 11.58 -5.61
CA ASP A 169 5.27 11.46 -5.65
C ASP A 169 5.72 10.11 -5.07
N ARG A 170 5.11 9.74 -3.94
CA ARG A 170 5.47 8.53 -3.18
C ARG A 170 4.33 8.06 -2.29
N PHE A 171 4.46 6.85 -1.77
CA PHE A 171 3.64 6.34 -0.69
C PHE A 171 4.38 6.41 0.66
N GLY A 172 3.70 6.96 1.68
CA GLY A 172 4.05 6.74 3.08
C GLY A 172 3.44 5.43 3.56
N VAL A 173 4.20 4.61 4.27
CA VAL A 173 3.72 3.33 4.83
C VAL A 173 4.00 3.32 6.33
N THR A 174 2.96 3.11 7.13
CA THR A 174 3.06 2.98 8.59
C THR A 174 2.42 1.68 9.02
N ILE A 175 3.14 0.84 9.77
CA ILE A 175 2.55 -0.33 10.44
C ILE A 175 1.69 0.20 11.59
N THR A 176 0.37 0.15 11.44
CA THR A 176 -0.56 0.58 12.49
C THR A 176 -0.83 -0.54 13.48
N GLU A 177 -0.86 -1.79 13.00
CA GLU A 177 -1.00 -2.98 13.82
C GLU A 177 0.06 -4.00 13.38
N PRO A 178 1.02 -4.40 14.24
CA PRO A 178 2.02 -5.42 13.90
C PRO A 178 1.40 -6.82 13.81
N GLY A 179 0.20 -7.00 14.35
CA GLY A 179 -0.53 -8.24 14.45
C GLY A 179 -0.09 -9.09 15.64
N GLU A 180 -0.98 -9.97 16.09
CA GLU A 180 -0.73 -10.92 17.18
C GLU A 180 -1.11 -12.33 16.74
N ILE A 181 -0.33 -13.33 17.14
CA ILE A 181 -0.59 -14.74 16.85
C ILE A 181 -1.24 -15.39 18.05
N GLU A 182 -2.34 -16.10 17.82
CA GLU A 182 -3.07 -16.80 18.87
C GLU A 182 -2.27 -18.01 19.36
N ALA A 183 -2.03 -18.07 20.68
CA ALA A 183 -1.49 -19.26 21.32
C ALA A 183 -2.48 -20.42 21.18
N TYR A 184 -1.99 -21.64 21.01
CA TYR A 184 -2.87 -22.81 20.92
C TYR A 184 -3.69 -23.01 22.20
N CYS A 185 -3.04 -22.82 23.35
CA CYS A 185 -3.65 -22.97 24.64
C CYS A 185 -3.12 -21.88 25.56
N ASP A 186 -4.02 -21.17 26.23
CA ASP A 186 -3.70 -20.13 27.19
C ASP A 186 -4.66 -20.17 28.39
N ILE A 187 -4.82 -21.38 28.97
CA ILE A 187 -5.67 -21.57 30.15
C ILE A 187 -4.84 -21.36 31.43
N SER A 188 -3.73 -22.11 31.57
CA SER A 188 -2.82 -21.98 32.71
C SER A 188 -1.48 -21.35 32.33
N ALA A 189 -1.09 -21.47 31.06
CA ALA A 189 0.09 -20.83 30.47
C ALA A 189 -0.02 -20.87 28.94
N ALA A 190 0.32 -19.76 28.27
CA ALA A 190 0.31 -19.64 26.82
C ALA A 190 1.37 -20.53 26.16
N PHE A 191 0.96 -21.49 25.33
CA PHE A 191 1.88 -22.28 24.51
C PHE A 191 1.25 -22.70 23.18
N SER A 192 2.12 -23.08 22.23
CA SER A 192 1.77 -23.68 20.95
C SER A 192 2.69 -24.84 20.61
N TYR A 193 2.19 -25.80 19.84
CA TYR A 193 2.98 -26.96 19.40
C TYR A 193 3.70 -26.71 18.08
N ILE A 194 5.00 -27.02 18.04
CA ILE A 194 5.79 -27.09 16.81
C ILE A 194 5.13 -28.09 15.85
N GLY A 195 4.96 -27.69 14.59
CA GLY A 195 4.30 -28.45 13.53
C GLY A 195 2.82 -28.12 13.32
N LYS A 196 2.23 -27.30 14.20
CA LYS A 196 0.87 -26.81 14.01
C LYS A 196 0.91 -25.46 13.25
N PRO A 197 0.03 -25.24 12.25
CA PRO A 197 -0.13 -23.90 11.67
C PRO A 197 -0.76 -22.96 12.70
N PHE A 198 -0.18 -21.77 12.81
CA PHE A 198 -0.69 -20.66 13.62
C PHE A 198 -1.45 -19.68 12.75
N LYS A 199 -2.41 -19.01 13.35
CA LYS A 199 -3.21 -17.96 12.74
C LYS A 199 -3.10 -16.69 13.56
N TRP A 200 -3.43 -15.57 12.95
CA TRP A 200 -3.65 -14.32 13.66
C TRP A 200 -4.73 -14.50 14.73
N LEU A 201 -4.52 -13.90 15.89
CA LEU A 201 -5.56 -13.70 16.89
C LEU A 201 -6.70 -12.90 16.24
N SER A 202 -7.92 -13.38 16.38
CA SER A 202 -9.08 -12.80 15.69
C SER A 202 -9.24 -11.31 16.04
N GLY A 203 -9.23 -10.45 15.01
CA GLY A 203 -9.30 -8.99 15.17
C GLY A 203 -7.95 -8.29 15.34
N ALA A 204 -6.87 -9.04 15.57
CA ALA A 204 -5.50 -8.55 15.67
C ALA A 204 -4.67 -8.97 14.45
N GLU A 205 -5.28 -9.05 13.25
CA GLU A 205 -4.53 -9.20 12.01
C GLU A 205 -3.68 -7.95 11.73
N PRO A 206 -2.46 -8.10 11.17
CA PRO A 206 -1.62 -6.95 10.84
C PRO A 206 -2.32 -5.96 9.91
N ALA A 207 -2.08 -4.67 10.17
CA ALA A 207 -2.65 -3.58 9.38
C ALA A 207 -1.60 -2.49 9.11
N LEU A 208 -1.63 -1.97 7.88
CA LEU A 208 -0.77 -0.89 7.41
C LEU A 208 -1.62 0.30 6.98
N LEU A 209 -1.27 1.50 7.43
CA LEU A 209 -1.71 2.75 6.84
C LEU A 209 -0.80 3.09 5.65
N VAL A 210 -1.41 3.37 4.50
CA VAL A 210 -0.74 3.85 3.30
C VAL A 210 -1.29 5.20 2.92
N GLU A 211 -0.41 6.18 2.76
CA GLU A 211 -0.77 7.55 2.38
C GLU A 211 -0.13 7.90 1.04
N ALA A 212 -0.92 8.39 0.09
CA ALA A 212 -0.40 8.94 -1.16
C ALA A 212 0.09 10.38 -0.89
N LEU A 213 1.36 10.67 -1.14
CA LEU A 213 1.99 11.94 -0.78
C LEU A 213 2.44 12.71 -2.02
N ASN A 214 2.32 14.04 -1.98
CA ASN A 214 2.95 14.94 -2.94
C ASN A 214 4.43 15.17 -2.58
N VAL A 215 5.18 15.88 -3.44
CA VAL A 215 6.60 16.20 -3.21
C VAL A 215 6.82 16.82 -1.82
N GLY A 216 5.98 17.79 -1.44
CA GLY A 216 6.00 18.46 -0.13
C GLY A 216 5.60 17.61 1.08
N GLY A 217 5.18 16.35 0.87
CA GLY A 217 4.78 15.42 1.94
C GLY A 217 3.34 15.59 2.45
N ALA A 218 2.51 16.39 1.77
CA ALA A 218 1.09 16.46 2.05
C ALA A 218 0.34 15.32 1.34
N VAL A 219 -0.75 14.84 1.96
CA VAL A 219 -1.58 13.77 1.40
C VAL A 219 -2.30 14.27 0.14
N THR A 220 -2.18 13.53 -0.96
CA THR A 220 -2.93 13.74 -2.21
C THR A 220 -4.30 13.09 -2.11
N ARG A 221 -5.30 13.91 -1.78
CA ARG A 221 -6.65 13.49 -1.42
C ARG A 221 -7.46 12.97 -2.60
N ASN A 222 -7.05 13.29 -3.82
CA ASN A 222 -7.69 12.84 -5.05
C ASN A 222 -7.26 11.44 -5.47
N TYR A 223 -6.15 10.92 -4.93
CA TYR A 223 -5.64 9.61 -5.30
C TYR A 223 -6.67 8.48 -5.11
N THR A 224 -7.48 8.55 -4.07
CA THR A 224 -8.47 7.50 -3.75
C THR A 224 -9.81 7.65 -4.49
N LEU A 225 -9.90 8.50 -5.51
CA LEU A 225 -11.15 8.77 -6.23
C LEU A 225 -11.19 8.08 -7.60
N GLY A 226 -12.12 7.14 -7.77
CA GLY A 226 -12.34 6.44 -9.04
C GLY A 226 -11.07 5.76 -9.53
N ASP A 227 -10.79 5.90 -10.82
CA ASP A 227 -9.68 5.22 -11.49
C ASP A 227 -8.29 5.75 -11.09
N PHE A 228 -8.21 6.85 -10.32
CA PHE A 228 -6.93 7.36 -9.80
C PHE A 228 -6.34 6.45 -8.71
N LEU A 229 -7.16 5.58 -8.09
CA LEU A 229 -6.65 4.57 -7.17
C LEU A 229 -5.97 3.45 -7.98
N ARG A 230 -4.64 3.48 -8.00
CA ARG A 230 -3.81 2.59 -8.82
C ARG A 230 -3.12 1.48 -8.01
N LEU A 231 -3.30 1.47 -6.69
CA LEU A 231 -2.92 0.38 -5.80
C LEU A 231 -3.95 -0.74 -5.83
N SER A 232 -3.48 -1.98 -5.73
CA SER A 232 -4.29 -3.19 -5.59
C SER A 232 -3.80 -4.03 -4.41
N PRO A 233 -4.57 -5.03 -3.92
CA PRO A 233 -4.07 -5.99 -2.94
C PRO A 233 -2.69 -6.60 -3.27
N GLY A 234 -2.39 -6.81 -4.56
CA GLY A 234 -1.12 -7.38 -5.03
C GLY A 234 0.03 -6.36 -5.18
N SER A 235 -0.23 -5.07 -4.97
CA SER A 235 0.79 -4.02 -5.02
C SER A 235 1.76 -4.09 -3.84
N LEU A 236 1.34 -4.68 -2.72
CA LEU A 236 2.18 -4.92 -1.55
C LEU A 236 2.87 -6.28 -1.66
N VAL A 237 4.20 -6.27 -1.75
CA VAL A 237 5.03 -7.46 -1.72
C VAL A 237 5.42 -7.77 -0.28
N ARG A 238 5.05 -8.97 0.18
CA ARG A 238 5.38 -9.49 1.52
C ARG A 238 6.28 -10.70 1.37
N THR A 239 7.47 -10.63 1.96
CA THR A 239 8.46 -11.71 1.94
C THR A 239 8.57 -12.30 3.34
N PRO A 240 7.88 -13.42 3.62
CA PRO A 240 7.95 -14.06 4.93
C PRO A 240 9.34 -14.66 5.18
N ALA A 241 9.87 -14.53 6.40
CA ALA A 241 11.10 -15.21 6.78
C ALA A 241 10.93 -16.74 6.72
N VAL A 242 11.98 -17.44 6.30
CA VAL A 242 12.03 -18.91 6.23
C VAL A 242 12.56 -19.56 7.51
N ALA A 243 12.89 -18.73 8.51
CA ALA A 243 13.37 -19.16 9.81
C ALA A 243 12.97 -18.15 10.89
N ASP A 244 13.03 -18.60 12.14
CA ASP A 244 12.97 -17.74 13.32
C ASP A 244 14.22 -16.85 13.39
N ASN A 245 14.06 -15.62 13.88
CA ASN A 245 15.12 -14.62 13.98
C ASN A 245 16.15 -14.98 15.07
N SER A 246 15.75 -15.71 16.12
CA SER A 246 16.60 -15.98 17.29
C SER A 246 16.62 -17.44 17.73
N GLY A 247 15.53 -18.17 17.49
CA GLY A 247 15.38 -19.59 17.78
C GLY A 247 16.30 -20.44 16.92
N LEU A 248 16.92 -21.45 17.55
CA LEU A 248 17.81 -22.40 16.88
C LEU A 248 17.28 -23.84 17.00
N ASP A 249 17.60 -24.66 16.02
CA ASP A 249 17.42 -26.10 16.08
C ASP A 249 18.53 -26.77 16.94
N ALA A 250 18.45 -28.10 17.10
CA ALA A 250 19.40 -28.86 17.91
C ALA A 250 20.84 -28.87 17.36
N ASN A 251 21.05 -28.47 16.10
CA ASN A 251 22.37 -28.32 15.48
C ASN A 251 22.89 -26.87 15.54
N GLY A 252 22.12 -25.94 16.10
CA GLY A 252 22.46 -24.52 16.15
C GLY A 252 22.16 -23.76 14.84
N ALA A 253 21.38 -24.34 13.92
CA ALA A 253 20.90 -23.64 12.73
C ALA A 253 19.61 -22.84 13.05
N PRO A 254 19.31 -21.74 12.33
CA PRO A 254 18.06 -21.01 12.50
C PRO A 254 16.83 -21.93 12.41
N PHE A 255 15.89 -21.77 13.34
CA PHE A 255 14.75 -22.66 13.44
C PHE A 255 13.86 -22.51 12.19
N PRO A 256 13.59 -23.59 11.42
CA PRO A 256 12.88 -23.48 10.14
C PRO A 256 11.40 -23.14 10.29
N VAL A 257 10.93 -22.18 9.50
CA VAL A 257 9.53 -21.73 9.45
C VAL A 257 9.01 -21.84 8.01
N SER A 258 7.76 -22.23 7.86
CA SER A 258 7.05 -22.25 6.59
C SER A 258 5.77 -21.46 6.71
N THR A 259 5.46 -20.66 5.68
CA THR A 259 4.34 -19.74 5.67
C THR A 259 3.52 -19.88 4.41
N ASN A 260 2.22 -19.63 4.55
CA ASN A 260 1.29 -19.50 3.45
C ASN A 260 0.54 -18.18 3.65
N LEU A 261 0.80 -17.19 2.79
CA LEU A 261 0.18 -15.88 2.88
C LEU A 261 -0.86 -15.72 1.77
N ALA A 262 -2.12 -15.53 2.15
CA ALA A 262 -3.19 -15.15 1.24
C ALA A 262 -3.18 -13.64 0.99
N ASN A 263 -3.70 -13.19 -0.16
CA ASN A 263 -3.70 -11.76 -0.49
C ASN A 263 -4.32 -10.90 0.64
N PRO A 264 -3.71 -9.76 0.99
CA PRO A 264 -4.31 -8.84 1.94
C PRO A 264 -5.59 -8.23 1.34
N THR A 265 -6.39 -7.58 2.17
CA THR A 265 -7.45 -6.69 1.69
C THR A 265 -6.93 -5.26 1.62
N LEU A 266 -7.34 -4.51 0.60
CA LEU A 266 -7.09 -3.08 0.47
C LEU A 266 -8.40 -2.32 0.62
N SER A 267 -8.44 -1.32 1.47
CA SER A 267 -9.61 -0.46 1.69
C SER A 267 -9.23 1.01 1.72
N VAL A 268 -10.14 1.88 1.26
CA VAL A 268 -10.01 3.33 1.43
C VAL A 268 -10.60 3.70 2.78
N ILE A 269 -9.79 4.26 3.67
CA ILE A 269 -10.22 4.67 5.02
C ILE A 269 -10.35 6.19 5.15
N GLY A 270 -9.80 6.93 4.19
CA GLY A 270 -9.86 8.38 4.09
C GLY A 270 -9.41 8.85 2.71
N ARG A 271 -9.63 10.13 2.40
CA ARG A 271 -9.17 10.69 1.11
C ARG A 271 -7.65 10.71 1.05
N GLY A 272 -7.08 10.01 0.08
CA GLY A 272 -5.63 9.81 -0.05
C GLY A 272 -5.03 8.81 0.95
N GLN A 273 -5.87 8.15 1.77
CA GLN A 273 -5.45 7.24 2.83
C GLN A 273 -6.09 5.86 2.66
N LEU A 274 -5.25 4.83 2.61
CA LEU A 274 -5.63 3.44 2.42
C LEU A 274 -5.17 2.57 3.58
N GLN A 275 -5.86 1.46 3.79
CA GLN A 275 -5.44 0.42 4.73
C GLN A 275 -5.25 -0.91 4.00
N TYR A 276 -4.06 -1.48 4.14
CA TYR A 276 -3.86 -2.92 3.92
C TYR A 276 -4.13 -3.66 5.22
N ARG A 277 -4.96 -4.70 5.16
CA ARG A 277 -5.16 -5.64 6.28
C ARG A 277 -4.80 -7.04 5.83
N PHE A 278 -3.98 -7.72 6.61
CA PHE A 278 -3.50 -9.07 6.30
C PHE A 278 -4.64 -10.07 6.45
N SER A 279 -4.54 -11.20 5.75
CA SER A 279 -5.63 -12.17 5.69
C SER A 279 -5.68 -13.02 6.95
N SER A 280 -6.87 -13.25 7.50
CA SER A 280 -7.10 -14.23 8.57
C SER A 280 -6.84 -15.68 8.12
N LEU A 281 -6.64 -15.89 6.81
CA LEU A 281 -6.23 -17.17 6.23
C LEU A 281 -4.70 -17.33 6.13
N ASP A 282 -3.92 -16.33 6.52
CA ASP A 282 -2.47 -16.47 6.59
C ASP A 282 -2.11 -17.53 7.65
N GLU A 283 -1.18 -18.41 7.32
CA GLU A 283 -0.71 -19.49 8.20
C GLU A 283 0.81 -19.45 8.36
N ILE A 284 1.27 -19.54 9.61
CA ILE A 284 2.70 -19.61 9.97
C ILE A 284 2.95 -20.92 10.70
N THR A 285 3.86 -21.75 10.20
CA THR A 285 4.16 -23.07 10.76
C THR A 285 5.63 -23.18 11.11
N TYR A 286 5.91 -23.44 12.38
CA TYR A 286 7.25 -23.82 12.84
C TYR A 286 7.46 -25.31 12.55
N ASN A 287 8.45 -25.63 11.72
CA ASN A 287 8.55 -26.97 11.14
C ASN A 287 8.97 -28.02 12.17
N LYS A 288 8.22 -29.12 12.22
CA LYS A 288 8.50 -30.24 13.15
C LYS A 288 9.36 -31.30 12.48
N THR A 289 10.62 -31.42 12.92
CA THR A 289 11.58 -32.44 12.49
C THR A 289 12.23 -33.09 13.71
N VAL A 290 13.21 -33.98 13.52
CA VAL A 290 14.01 -34.47 14.66
C VAL A 290 14.95 -33.38 15.16
N GLN A 291 15.48 -32.55 14.26
CA GLN A 291 16.41 -31.46 14.57
C GLN A 291 15.74 -30.32 15.32
N THR A 292 14.44 -30.09 15.10
CA THR A 292 13.68 -29.07 15.84
C THR A 292 13.14 -29.54 17.20
N ARG A 293 13.58 -30.71 17.67
CA ARG A 293 13.32 -31.18 19.03
C ARG A 293 14.26 -30.47 20.01
N VAL A 294 13.88 -29.25 20.38
CA VAL A 294 14.60 -28.38 21.32
C VAL A 294 13.74 -28.06 22.55
N ALA A 295 14.37 -27.52 23.60
CA ALA A 295 13.63 -27.01 24.77
C ALA A 295 12.70 -25.85 24.35
N PRO A 296 11.65 -25.54 25.13
CA PRO A 296 10.74 -24.46 24.78
C PRO A 296 11.45 -23.12 24.66
N PHE A 297 10.97 -22.30 23.73
CA PHE A 297 11.43 -20.94 23.52
C PHE A 297 10.27 -20.07 23.02
N THR A 298 10.39 -18.76 23.19
CA THR A 298 9.44 -17.79 22.62
C THR A 298 9.81 -17.54 21.16
N PRO A 299 8.87 -17.70 20.22
CA PRO A 299 9.07 -17.32 18.82
C PRO A 299 9.55 -15.88 18.63
N ASP A 300 10.42 -15.67 17.65
CA ASP A 300 10.75 -14.35 17.12
C ASP A 300 10.69 -14.43 15.60
N TYR A 301 9.61 -13.91 15.01
CA TYR A 301 9.32 -14.04 13.59
C TYR A 301 9.16 -12.68 12.91
N SER A 302 9.55 -12.59 11.65
CA SER A 302 9.40 -11.38 10.84
C SER A 302 8.83 -11.67 9.46
N ILE A 303 8.04 -10.72 8.95
CA ILE A 303 7.63 -10.66 7.55
C ILE A 303 8.17 -9.35 6.98
N GLU A 304 9.04 -9.43 5.98
CA GLU A 304 9.56 -8.23 5.33
C GLU A 304 8.51 -7.66 4.37
N LEU A 305 8.20 -6.38 4.51
CA LEU A 305 7.45 -5.61 3.54
C LEU A 305 8.45 -5.08 2.51
N THR A 306 8.71 -5.86 1.47
CA THR A 306 9.83 -5.59 0.56
C THR A 306 9.53 -4.41 -0.38
N GLN A 307 8.29 -4.32 -0.87
CA GLN A 307 7.91 -3.29 -1.85
C GLN A 307 6.42 -2.96 -1.74
N LEU A 308 6.10 -1.70 -2.01
CA LEU A 308 4.77 -1.23 -2.35
C LEU A 308 4.91 -0.36 -3.60
N GLN A 309 4.25 -0.77 -4.69
CA GLN A 309 4.26 -0.02 -5.94
C GLN A 309 2.90 -0.10 -6.63
N ASP A 310 2.40 1.03 -7.10
CA ASP A 310 1.15 1.09 -7.84
C ASP A 310 1.36 0.90 -9.36
N ALA A 311 0.28 0.89 -10.11
CA ALA A 311 0.34 0.68 -11.57
C ALA A 311 0.98 1.88 -12.34
N ASP A 312 1.21 3.03 -11.68
CA ASP A 312 1.94 4.16 -12.25
C ASP A 312 3.43 4.16 -11.87
N SER A 313 3.90 3.06 -11.28
CA SER A 313 5.26 2.90 -10.75
C SER A 313 5.58 3.79 -9.55
N VAL A 314 4.59 4.45 -8.95
CA VAL A 314 4.77 5.22 -7.71
C VAL A 314 5.05 4.22 -6.58
N SER A 315 6.10 4.49 -5.79
CA SER A 315 6.61 3.53 -4.80
C SER A 315 6.64 4.08 -3.38
N ALA A 316 6.82 3.19 -2.40
CA ALA A 316 7.14 3.55 -1.02
C ALA A 316 8.65 3.49 -0.77
N PRO A 317 9.40 4.61 -0.83
CA PRO A 317 10.86 4.61 -0.78
C PRO A 317 11.44 4.24 0.59
N LEU A 318 10.61 4.17 1.64
CA LEU A 318 11.04 3.75 2.98
C LEU A 318 10.95 2.23 3.21
N LEU A 319 10.54 1.46 2.19
CA LEU A 319 10.65 0.00 2.19
C LEU A 319 12.03 -0.43 1.65
N PRO A 320 12.59 -1.58 2.10
CA PRO A 320 11.96 -2.60 2.93
C PRO A 320 11.86 -2.25 4.42
N THR A 321 10.88 -2.82 5.11
CA THR A 321 10.79 -2.80 6.58
C THR A 321 10.22 -4.11 7.11
N ASN A 322 10.52 -4.47 8.37
CA ASN A 322 10.06 -5.71 8.97
C ASN A 322 8.77 -5.48 9.79
N LEU A 323 7.76 -6.27 9.48
CA LEU A 323 6.61 -6.49 10.36
C LEU A 323 6.96 -7.59 11.35
N LEU A 324 6.82 -7.29 12.65
CA LEU A 324 7.16 -8.19 13.76
C LEU A 324 5.89 -8.52 14.54
N PRO A 325 5.22 -9.65 14.22
CA PRO A 325 4.07 -10.12 14.98
C PRO A 325 4.38 -10.31 16.45
N VAL A 326 3.41 -9.98 17.30
CA VAL A 326 3.44 -10.34 18.72
C VAL A 326 3.20 -11.85 18.85
N MET A 327 4.12 -12.56 19.51
CA MET A 327 4.03 -14.00 19.77
C MET A 327 4.31 -14.29 21.26
N ASN A 328 3.32 -14.03 22.11
CA ASN A 328 3.45 -14.14 23.57
C ASN A 328 3.18 -15.55 24.12
N PHE A 329 3.80 -16.58 23.53
CA PHE A 329 3.65 -17.97 23.97
C PHE A 329 4.94 -18.78 23.79
N GLU A 330 5.04 -19.90 24.49
CA GLU A 330 6.14 -20.84 24.26
C GLU A 330 5.85 -21.79 23.09
N LEU A 331 6.81 -22.00 22.22
CA LEU A 331 6.81 -23.14 21.30
C LEU A 331 7.27 -24.40 22.00
N ARG A 332 6.48 -25.46 21.86
CA ARG A 332 6.75 -26.75 22.50
C ARG A 332 6.84 -27.86 21.47
N TYR A 333 7.89 -28.68 21.57
CA TYR A 333 7.95 -29.91 20.78
C TYR A 333 7.09 -30.99 21.44
N GLY A 334 5.81 -31.04 21.08
CA GLY A 334 4.85 -31.98 21.64
C GLY A 334 4.95 -33.40 21.09
N ARG A 335 4.56 -34.39 21.89
CA ARG A 335 4.22 -35.75 21.46
C ARG A 335 3.02 -36.27 22.25
N LEU A 336 2.23 -37.12 21.62
CA LEU A 336 1.22 -37.92 22.30
C LEU A 336 1.88 -39.24 22.75
N GLN A 337 1.57 -39.69 23.97
CA GLN A 337 2.06 -40.94 24.53
C GLN A 337 0.90 -41.79 25.03
N LEU A 338 0.87 -43.04 24.58
CA LEU A 338 0.07 -44.12 25.13
C LEU A 338 0.96 -45.02 25.99
N GLU A 339 0.50 -45.35 27.19
CA GLU A 339 1.20 -46.29 28.07
C GLU A 339 0.70 -47.72 27.85
N ASN A 340 1.62 -48.69 27.86
CA ASN A 340 1.27 -50.10 27.80
C ASN A 340 0.50 -50.51 29.07
N VAL A 341 -0.52 -51.33 28.89
CA VAL A 341 -1.35 -51.87 29.98
C VAL A 341 -1.45 -53.39 29.84
N TYR A 342 -1.63 -54.06 30.98
CA TYR A 342 -1.69 -55.51 31.06
C TYR A 342 -2.78 -55.90 32.05
N GLY A 343 -3.51 -56.97 31.76
CA GLY A 343 -4.55 -57.49 32.65
C GLY A 343 -5.20 -58.76 32.13
N PRO A 344 -6.15 -59.31 32.88
CA PRO A 344 -6.85 -60.54 32.51
C PRO A 344 -7.81 -60.32 31.34
N GLU A 345 -8.07 -61.38 30.59
CA GLU A 345 -8.93 -61.40 29.41
C GLU A 345 -10.42 -61.08 29.67
N THR A 346 -10.80 -60.93 30.95
CA THR A 346 -12.17 -60.65 31.43
C THR A 346 -12.39 -59.20 31.85
N VAL A 347 -11.38 -58.34 31.80
CA VAL A 347 -11.44 -56.95 32.28
C VAL A 347 -11.04 -55.98 31.17
N ASN A 348 -11.79 -54.87 31.08
CA ASN A 348 -11.44 -53.79 30.17
C ASN A 348 -10.13 -53.11 30.62
N LEU A 349 -9.25 -52.80 29.67
CA LEU A 349 -7.96 -52.17 29.96
C LEU A 349 -7.99 -50.70 29.58
N ALA A 350 -7.85 -49.82 30.58
CA ALA A 350 -7.77 -48.38 30.39
C ALA A 350 -6.31 -47.94 30.18
N MET A 351 -5.97 -47.52 28.97
CA MET A 351 -4.65 -47.02 28.57
C MET A 351 -4.57 -45.50 28.77
N PRO A 352 -3.73 -45.01 29.69
CA PRO A 352 -3.53 -43.58 29.88
C PRO A 352 -3.02 -42.91 28.60
N LEU A 353 -3.71 -41.86 28.19
CA LEU A 353 -3.29 -40.97 27.10
C LEU A 353 -2.69 -39.71 27.71
N LYS A 354 -1.45 -39.37 27.36
CA LYS A 354 -0.74 -38.19 27.89
C LYS A 354 -0.10 -37.41 26.76
N ILE A 355 0.00 -36.10 26.94
CA ILE A 355 0.80 -35.25 26.06
C ILE A 355 2.06 -34.82 26.82
N ASP A 356 3.20 -35.09 26.20
CA ASP A 356 4.50 -34.60 26.66
C ASP A 356 5.00 -33.48 25.75
N TYR A 357 5.92 -32.68 26.27
CA TYR A 357 6.76 -31.81 25.49
C TYR A 357 8.23 -32.03 25.82
N TYR A 358 9.11 -31.74 24.87
CA TYR A 358 10.55 -31.88 25.05
C TYR A 358 11.13 -30.70 25.85
N THR A 359 12.02 -31.02 26.78
CA THR A 359 12.82 -30.07 27.57
C THR A 359 14.31 -30.43 27.45
N ALA A 360 15.19 -29.63 28.05
CA ALA A 360 16.61 -29.97 28.14
C ALA A 360 16.87 -31.31 28.85
N ALA A 361 15.96 -31.77 29.72
CA ALA A 361 16.05 -33.05 30.43
C ALA A 361 15.32 -34.20 29.70
N GLY A 362 14.77 -33.96 28.52
CA GLY A 362 13.95 -34.92 27.76
C GLY A 362 12.45 -34.61 27.84
N PHE A 363 11.64 -35.59 27.46
CA PHE A 363 10.18 -35.43 27.44
C PHE A 363 9.59 -35.44 28.86
N THR A 364 8.71 -34.49 29.13
CA THR A 364 7.92 -34.39 30.36
C THR A 364 6.48 -34.03 30.03
N ARG A 365 5.55 -34.38 30.91
CA ARG A 365 4.12 -34.14 30.73
C ARG A 365 3.83 -32.64 30.60
N ASN A 366 3.05 -32.25 29.59
CA ASN A 366 2.58 -30.88 29.45
C ASN A 366 1.40 -30.61 30.39
N LEU A 367 1.70 -30.31 31.66
CA LEU A 367 0.67 -29.98 32.65
C LEU A 367 -0.15 -28.72 32.29
N ALA A 368 0.30 -27.90 31.34
CA ALA A 368 -0.47 -26.73 30.91
C ALA A 368 -1.53 -27.06 29.84
N ASP A 369 -1.48 -28.25 29.22
CA ASP A 369 -2.44 -28.59 28.17
C ASP A 369 -3.79 -28.96 28.77
N SER A 370 -4.75 -28.06 28.61
CA SER A 370 -6.17 -28.31 28.83
C SER A 370 -7.01 -27.90 27.62
N CYS A 371 -6.41 -27.88 26.43
CA CYS A 371 -7.02 -27.40 25.19
C CYS A 371 -7.08 -28.47 24.09
N TRP A 372 -6.24 -29.50 24.15
CA TRP A 372 -6.28 -30.58 23.18
C TRP A 372 -7.49 -31.48 23.37
N GLY A 373 -8.43 -31.36 22.44
CA GLY A 373 -9.54 -32.29 22.28
C GLY A 373 -9.07 -33.59 21.64
N TYR A 374 -9.49 -34.72 22.20
CA TYR A 374 -9.22 -36.05 21.68
C TYR A 374 -10.50 -36.84 21.46
N ASN A 375 -10.43 -37.81 20.56
CA ASN A 375 -11.48 -38.80 20.34
C ASN A 375 -10.82 -40.17 20.19
N THR A 376 -11.02 -41.05 21.16
CA THR A 376 -10.44 -42.40 21.15
C THR A 376 -11.06 -43.29 20.08
N GLY A 377 -12.20 -42.90 19.48
CA GLY A 377 -12.79 -43.60 18.34
C GLY A 377 -11.92 -43.59 17.07
N SER A 378 -10.90 -42.72 16.98
CA SER A 378 -9.92 -42.76 15.88
C SER A 378 -8.81 -43.78 16.08
N VAL A 379 -8.71 -44.39 17.26
CA VAL A 379 -7.67 -45.36 17.58
C VAL A 379 -7.84 -46.61 16.72
N THR A 380 -6.71 -47.07 16.18
CA THR A 380 -6.65 -48.30 15.39
C THR A 380 -5.96 -49.41 16.19
N LEU A 381 -6.46 -50.64 15.99
CA LEU A 381 -5.98 -51.83 16.69
C LEU A 381 -5.42 -52.83 15.68
N ASP A 382 -4.18 -53.25 15.88
CA ASP A 382 -3.64 -54.46 15.28
C ASP A 382 -3.76 -55.60 16.30
N GLN A 383 -4.66 -56.52 16.00
CA GLN A 383 -5.04 -57.65 16.86
C GLN A 383 -4.46 -58.98 16.39
N SER A 384 -3.50 -58.96 15.44
CA SER A 384 -2.88 -60.18 14.90
C SER A 384 -2.14 -61.01 15.96
N GLY A 385 -1.80 -60.39 17.10
CA GLY A 385 -1.17 -61.04 18.25
C GLY A 385 -2.13 -61.72 19.22
N LEU A 386 -3.46 -61.63 19.03
CA LEU A 386 -4.44 -62.31 19.88
C LEU A 386 -4.65 -63.77 19.43
N SER A 387 -4.68 -64.69 20.39
CA SER A 387 -4.87 -66.13 20.18
C SER A 387 -6.31 -66.52 19.80
N GLY A 388 -7.24 -65.55 19.80
CA GLY A 388 -8.67 -65.71 19.54
C GLY A 388 -9.46 -64.47 19.99
N GLY A 389 -10.76 -64.45 19.73
CA GLY A 389 -11.65 -63.34 20.12
C GLY A 389 -11.36 -62.02 19.40
N SER A 390 -11.88 -60.93 19.96
CA SER A 390 -11.62 -59.57 19.48
C SER A 390 -11.78 -58.57 20.61
N THR A 391 -10.96 -57.53 20.64
CA THR A 391 -11.15 -56.32 21.42
C THR A 391 -11.64 -55.17 20.53
N SER A 392 -12.15 -54.12 21.17
CA SER A 392 -12.58 -52.88 20.53
C SER A 392 -12.26 -51.71 21.45
N VAL A 393 -12.06 -50.53 20.88
CA VAL A 393 -11.96 -49.30 21.67
C VAL A 393 -13.36 -48.83 22.03
N VAL A 394 -13.58 -48.52 23.31
CA VAL A 394 -14.78 -47.78 23.73
C VAL A 394 -14.57 -46.32 23.32
N PRO A 395 -15.37 -45.79 22.38
CA PRO A 395 -15.18 -44.43 21.89
C PRO A 395 -15.53 -43.44 23.00
N VAL A 396 -14.56 -42.61 23.36
CA VAL A 396 -14.69 -41.51 24.29
C VAL A 396 -14.03 -40.29 23.67
N SER A 397 -14.70 -39.15 23.79
CA SER A 397 -14.14 -37.85 23.44
C SER A 397 -14.04 -37.01 24.69
N GLY A 398 -12.95 -36.26 24.80
CA GLY A 398 -12.76 -35.30 25.88
C GLY A 398 -11.73 -34.26 25.51
N THR A 399 -11.45 -33.37 26.45
CA THR A 399 -10.30 -32.47 26.39
C THR A 399 -9.27 -32.96 27.40
N MET A 400 -7.99 -32.77 27.09
CA MET A 400 -6.92 -33.01 28.05
C MET A 400 -7.18 -32.23 29.34
N ASP A 401 -6.78 -32.83 30.46
CA ASP A 401 -6.73 -32.20 31.77
C ASP A 401 -5.31 -32.35 32.29
N MET A 402 -4.62 -31.21 32.40
CA MET A 402 -3.21 -31.14 32.77
C MET A 402 -2.34 -32.10 31.94
N GLY A 403 -2.54 -32.14 30.62
CA GLY A 403 -1.80 -32.98 29.68
C GLY A 403 -2.06 -34.49 29.79
N GLY A 404 -3.20 -34.91 30.34
CA GLY A 404 -3.63 -36.32 30.28
C GLY A 404 -5.15 -36.46 30.16
N SER A 405 -5.60 -37.64 29.73
CA SER A 405 -7.02 -37.98 29.73
C SER A 405 -7.56 -37.98 31.17
N ALA A 406 -8.72 -37.36 31.38
CA ALA A 406 -9.45 -37.44 32.64
C ALA A 406 -9.78 -38.90 33.00
N THR A 407 -9.88 -39.20 34.29
CA THR A 407 -10.23 -40.54 34.77
C THR A 407 -11.59 -40.97 34.21
N GLY A 408 -11.64 -42.16 33.60
CA GLY A 408 -12.83 -42.69 32.92
C GLY A 408 -12.98 -42.22 31.47
N SER A 409 -12.02 -41.47 30.93
CA SER A 409 -11.96 -41.05 29.52
C SER A 409 -10.66 -41.48 28.82
N GLU A 410 -9.97 -42.47 29.37
CA GLU A 410 -8.80 -43.10 28.78
C GLU A 410 -9.14 -43.85 27.48
N VAL A 411 -8.11 -44.32 26.75
CA VAL A 411 -8.32 -45.29 25.68
C VAL A 411 -8.66 -46.64 26.33
N VAL A 412 -9.93 -47.04 26.31
CA VAL A 412 -10.38 -48.28 26.94
C VAL A 412 -10.50 -49.39 25.89
N LEU A 413 -9.69 -50.44 26.04
CA LEU A 413 -9.82 -51.69 25.29
C LEU A 413 -10.83 -52.60 25.98
N ALA A 414 -11.84 -53.04 25.23
CA ALA A 414 -12.82 -54.02 25.72
C ALA A 414 -12.14 -55.38 25.97
N ALA A 415 -12.57 -56.07 27.02
CA ALA A 415 -12.09 -57.42 27.34
C ALA A 415 -12.30 -58.38 26.15
N PRO A 416 -11.27 -59.11 25.68
CA PRO A 416 -11.41 -60.05 24.56
C PRO A 416 -12.18 -61.32 24.93
N GLY A 417 -12.42 -61.56 26.23
CA GLY A 417 -13.14 -62.72 26.77
C GLY A 417 -12.25 -63.95 26.96
N GLU A 418 -12.69 -64.87 27.82
CA GLU A 418 -12.04 -66.18 27.96
C GLU A 418 -12.23 -67.04 26.70
N PRO A 419 -11.22 -67.84 26.29
CA PRO A 419 -9.88 -68.02 26.85
C PRO A 419 -8.78 -67.23 26.10
N ASN A 420 -9.11 -66.04 25.56
CA ASN A 420 -8.28 -65.34 24.57
C ASN A 420 -7.09 -64.62 25.23
N ARG A 421 -5.88 -64.78 24.69
CA ARG A 421 -4.65 -64.15 25.22
C ARG A 421 -3.80 -63.57 24.09
N GLY A 422 -2.94 -62.60 24.39
CA GLY A 422 -1.96 -62.09 23.43
C GLY A 422 -1.76 -60.59 23.53
N ASP A 423 -1.14 -60.03 22.50
CA ASP A 423 -0.79 -58.62 22.42
C ASP A 423 -1.65 -57.90 21.37
N VAL A 424 -2.08 -56.68 21.70
CA VAL A 424 -2.78 -55.76 20.78
C VAL A 424 -1.93 -54.52 20.63
N ARG A 425 -1.53 -54.19 19.41
CA ARG A 425 -0.85 -52.92 19.13
C ARG A 425 -1.89 -51.84 18.90
N VAL A 426 -1.76 -50.77 19.66
CA VAL A 426 -2.68 -49.62 19.66
C VAL A 426 -1.97 -48.42 19.04
N SER A 427 -2.60 -47.81 18.04
CA SER A 427 -2.10 -46.60 17.39
C SER A 427 -3.16 -45.50 17.43
N PHE A 428 -2.78 -44.33 17.93
CA PHE A 428 -3.63 -43.14 18.00
C PHE A 428 -3.38 -42.21 16.82
#